data_AF-A0A485KNA1-F1
#
_entry.id   AF-A0A485KNA1-F1
#
_cell.length_a   1.000
_cell.length_b   1.000
_cell.length_c   1.000
_cell.angle_alpha   90.00
_cell.angle_beta   90.00
_cell.angle_gamma   90.00
#
_symmetry.space_group_name_H-M   'P 1'
#
loop_
_entity.id
_entity.type
_entity.pdbx_description
1 polymer ?
#
loop_
_entity_poly.entity_id
_entity_poly.type
_entity_poly.pdbx_seq_one_letter_code
_entity_poly.pdbx_strand_id
1 'polypeptide(L)'
;MAIKANGEKLPILFFVKGTPEGKIESDEVPTDSPGHVYVVQEKAWMDQRVWNFYLTELLKYEIEGSSVILIDNLDCHVSADSYGTVTSELFSVLECLPKMPAA
;
A
#
# COMPACT_ATOMS: atom_id res chain seq x y z
N MET A 1 2.60 6.23 5.01
CA MET A 1 2.34 7.40 4.14
C MET A 1 3.26 7.29 2.95
N ALA A 2 2.74 7.43 1.73
CA ALA A 2 3.53 7.36 0.51
C ALA A 2 3.49 8.72 -0.21
N ILE A 3 4.59 9.08 -0.86
CA ILE A 3 4.78 10.39 -1.50
C ILE A 3 5.54 10.19 -2.81
N LYS A 4 5.16 10.93 -3.84
CA LYS A 4 5.87 10.97 -5.11
C LYS A 4 7.10 11.86 -4.99
N ALA A 5 8.07 11.70 -5.89
CA ALA A 5 9.29 12.52 -5.91
C ALA A 5 9.02 14.02 -6.12
N ASN A 6 7.90 14.37 -6.78
CA ASN A 6 7.45 15.75 -6.98
C ASN A 6 6.77 16.36 -5.74
N GLY A 7 6.66 15.62 -4.64
CA GLY A 7 6.03 16.07 -3.39
C GLY A 7 4.52 15.82 -3.33
N GLU A 8 3.90 15.27 -4.37
CA GLU A 8 2.48 14.90 -4.33
C GLU A 8 2.25 13.71 -3.40
N LYS A 9 1.24 13.84 -2.54
CA LYS A 9 0.85 12.78 -1.62
C LYS A 9 0.05 11.72 -2.37
N LEU A 10 0.44 10.47 -2.22
CA LEU A 10 -0.32 9.35 -2.77
C LEU A 10 -1.57 9.07 -1.92
N PRO A 11 -2.63 8.49 -2.52
CA PRO A 11 -3.81 8.02 -1.79
C PRO A 11 -3.41 7.17 -0.58
N ILE A 12 -4.02 7.46 0.57
CA ILE A 12 -3.77 6.70 1.79
C ILE A 12 -4.62 5.44 1.77
N LEU A 13 -3.99 4.30 2.08
CA LEU A 13 -4.68 3.06 2.39
C LEU A 13 -4.96 2.99 3.89
N PHE A 14 -6.25 3.03 4.26
CA PHE A 14 -6.71 2.87 5.63
C PHE A 14 -7.09 1.42 5.92
N PHE A 15 -6.61 0.91 7.05
CA PHE A 15 -7.01 -0.39 7.58
C PHE A 15 -8.11 -0.19 8.61
N VAL A 16 -9.30 -0.72 8.32
CA VAL A 16 -10.44 -0.67 9.23
C VAL A 16 -10.59 -2.06 9.86
N LYS A 17 -10.56 -2.11 11.19
CA LYS A 17 -10.75 -3.37 11.91
C LYS A 17 -12.22 -3.78 11.83
N GLY A 18 -12.49 -4.92 11.20
CA GLY A 18 -13.85 -5.41 11.06
C GLY A 18 -13.93 -6.71 10.26
N THR A 19 -15.14 -7.23 10.11
CA THR A 19 -15.40 -8.38 9.24
C THR A 19 -15.51 -7.89 7.80
N PRO A 20 -14.73 -8.44 6.84
CA PRO A 20 -14.93 -8.16 5.42
C PRO A 20 -16.39 -8.42 5.03
N GLU A 21 -16.99 -7.57 4.19
CA GLU A 21 -18.42 -7.58 3.84
C GLU A 21 -19.39 -7.37 5.01
N GLY A 22 -18.86 -7.10 6.21
CA GLY A 22 -19.64 -6.74 7.40
C GLY A 22 -20.20 -5.32 7.31
N LYS A 23 -21.15 -5.01 8.18
CA LYS A 23 -21.62 -3.62 8.33
C LYS A 23 -20.50 -2.79 8.94
N ILE A 24 -20.22 -1.65 8.31
CA ILE A 24 -19.32 -0.63 8.84
C ILE A 24 -20.21 0.43 9.50
N GLU A 25 -19.87 0.82 10.74
CA GLU A 25 -20.42 2.02 11.38
C GLU A 25 -19.92 3.24 10.59
N SER A 26 -20.80 3.81 9.76
CA SER A 26 -20.48 4.95 8.89
C SER A 26 -20.12 6.21 9.67
N ASP A 27 -20.53 6.29 10.94
CA ASP A 27 -20.24 7.42 11.83
C ASP A 27 -18.79 7.38 12.35
N GLU A 28 -18.16 6.19 12.37
CA GLU A 28 -16.78 6.01 12.83
C GLU A 28 -15.77 6.10 11.68
N VAL A 29 -16.17 5.74 10.45
CA VAL A 29 -15.32 5.81 9.27
C VAL A 29 -15.72 7.03 8.44
N PRO A 30 -14.98 8.15 8.52
CA PRO A 30 -15.23 9.30 7.65
C PRO A 30 -14.93 8.89 6.20
N THR A 31 -15.97 8.45 5.49
CA THR A 31 -15.94 8.11 4.06
C THR A 31 -15.85 9.35 3.17
N ASP A 32 -15.98 10.54 3.77
CA ASP A 32 -16.08 11.82 3.07
C ASP A 32 -14.73 12.44 2.67
N SER A 33 -13.61 11.70 2.79
CA SER A 33 -12.31 12.11 2.25
C SER A 33 -12.07 11.45 0.89
N PRO A 34 -12.52 12.07 -0.22
CA PRO A 34 -12.35 11.50 -1.56
C PRO A 34 -10.86 11.29 -1.88
N GLY A 35 -10.56 10.19 -2.58
CA GLY A 35 -9.19 9.84 -2.98
C GLY A 35 -8.41 9.04 -1.94
N HIS A 36 -9.08 8.42 -0.96
CA HIS A 36 -8.48 7.45 -0.05
C HIS A 36 -9.16 6.09 -0.21
N VAL A 37 -8.41 5.02 0.06
CA VAL A 37 -8.88 3.65 -0.08
C VAL A 37 -8.94 3.00 1.29
N TYR A 38 -10.04 2.30 1.55
CA TYR A 38 -10.31 1.65 2.83
C TYR A 38 -10.37 0.14 2.61
N VAL A 39 -9.62 -0.61 3.42
CA VAL A 39 -9.66 -2.06 3.43
C VAL A 39 -10.11 -2.52 4.81
N VAL A 40 -11.21 -3.28 4.84
CA VAL A 40 -11.71 -3.92 6.05
C VAL A 40 -11.00 -5.26 6.24
N GLN A 41 -10.47 -5.47 7.45
CA GLN A 41 -9.80 -6.72 7.82
C GLN A 41 -9.93 -6.94 9.33
N GLU A 42 -10.06 -8.20 9.75
CA GLU A 42 -10.28 -8.55 11.17
C GLU A 42 -9.15 -8.11 12.11
N LYS A 43 -7.92 -8.07 11.57
CA LYS A 43 -6.69 -7.76 12.32
C LYS A 43 -6.17 -6.34 12.07
N ALA A 44 -6.67 -5.66 11.03
CA ALA A 44 -6.28 -4.30 10.62
C ALA A 44 -4.75 -4.07 10.54
N TRP A 45 -4.03 -4.97 9.85
CA TRP A 45 -2.58 -4.88 9.67
C TRP A 45 -2.20 -5.06 8.20
N MET A 46 -1.03 -4.55 7.82
CA MET A 46 -0.47 -4.76 6.49
C MET A 46 0.01 -6.20 6.37
N ASP A 47 -0.70 -7.00 5.58
CA ASP A 47 -0.30 -8.35 5.18
C ASP A 47 -0.02 -8.39 3.67
N GLN A 48 0.46 -9.54 3.20
CA GLN A 48 0.78 -9.73 1.78
C GLN A 48 -0.42 -9.49 0.85
N ARG A 49 -1.64 -9.86 1.28
CA ARG A 49 -2.85 -9.67 0.47
C ARG A 49 -3.17 -8.19 0.32
N VAL A 50 -3.13 -7.44 1.42
CA VAL A 50 -3.43 -6.00 1.41
C VAL A 50 -2.35 -5.22 0.69
N TRP A 51 -1.08 -5.63 0.84
CA TRP A 51 0.01 -5.04 0.08
C TRP A 51 -0.15 -5.27 -1.44
N ASN A 52 -0.46 -6.49 -1.87
CA ASN A 52 -0.69 -6.75 -3.29
C ASN A 52 -1.86 -5.93 -3.84
N PHE A 53 -2.95 -5.82 -3.07
CA PHE A 53 -4.07 -4.95 -3.43
C PHE A 53 -3.64 -3.48 -3.58
N TYR A 54 -2.81 -2.96 -2.67
CA TYR A 54 -2.26 -1.61 -2.78
C TYR A 54 -1.45 -1.43 -4.08
N LEU A 55 -0.64 -2.43 -4.46
CA LEU A 55 0.15 -2.37 -5.68
C LEU A 55 -0.73 -2.38 -6.94
N THR A 56 -1.64 -3.34 -7.06
CA THR A 56 -2.37 -3.61 -8.31
C THR A 56 -3.59 -2.73 -8.49
N GLU A 57 -4.29 -2.36 -7.41
CA GLU A 57 -5.56 -1.63 -7.46
C GLU A 57 -5.42 -0.13 -7.18
N LEU A 58 -4.27 0.32 -6.68
CA LEU A 58 -4.06 1.73 -6.37
C LEU A 58 -2.77 2.27 -6.99
N LEU A 59 -1.61 1.80 -6.53
CA LEU A 59 -0.33 2.41 -6.87
C LEU A 59 -0.07 2.40 -8.38
N LYS A 60 -0.45 1.31 -9.06
CA LYS A 60 -0.37 1.17 -10.52
C LYS A 60 -1.01 2.32 -11.31
N TYR A 61 -2.08 2.91 -10.78
CA TYR A 61 -2.81 4.00 -11.43
C TYR A 61 -2.29 5.39 -11.02
N GLU A 62 -1.48 5.46 -9.97
CA GLU A 62 -0.97 6.71 -9.40
C GLU A 62 0.47 7.04 -9.83
N ILE A 63 1.21 6.06 -10.32
CA ILE A 63 2.58 6.25 -10.84
C ILE A 63 2.56 6.57 -12.34
N GLU A 64 3.50 7.41 -12.77
CA GLU A 64 3.65 7.80 -14.16
C GLU A 64 4.86 7.09 -14.78
N GLY A 65 4.59 6.09 -15.64
CA GLY A 65 5.63 5.31 -16.29
C GLY A 65 6.47 4.47 -15.31
N SER A 66 7.64 4.02 -15.79
CA SER A 66 8.55 3.20 -14.99
C SER A 66 9.12 4.02 -13.83
N SER A 67 8.89 3.55 -12.60
CA SER A 67 9.22 4.26 -11.37
C SER A 67 10.12 3.40 -10.46
N VAL A 68 10.81 4.06 -9.52
CA VAL A 68 11.46 3.38 -8.39
C VAL A 68 10.57 3.54 -7.17
N ILE A 69 10.09 2.42 -6.63
CA ILE A 69 9.23 2.36 -5.45
C ILE A 69 10.11 2.06 -4.25
N LEU A 70 10.29 3.06 -3.38
CA LEU A 70 11.07 2.91 -2.15
C LEU A 70 10.15 2.49 -0.99
N ILE A 71 10.44 1.35 -0.38
CA ILE A 71 9.63 0.73 0.69
C ILE A 71 10.43 0.54 1.97
N ASP A 72 9.71 0.43 3.09
CA ASP A 72 10.30 -0.04 4.35
C ASP A 72 10.65 -1.53 4.30
N ASN A 73 11.17 -2.04 5.42
CA ASN A 73 11.63 -3.43 5.54
C ASN A 73 10.54 -4.38 6.10
N LEU A 74 9.26 -4.04 5.99
CA LEU A 74 8.20 -4.95 6.42
C LEU A 74 8.18 -6.21 5.52
N ASP A 75 8.09 -7.39 6.13
CA ASP A 75 8.23 -8.69 5.43
C ASP A 75 7.33 -8.83 4.20
N CYS A 76 6.10 -8.31 4.25
CA CYS A 76 5.19 -8.37 3.10
C CYS A 76 5.62 -7.47 1.95
N HIS A 77 6.25 -6.32 2.23
CA HIS A 77 6.76 -5.40 1.21
C HIS A 77 8.01 -5.93 0.53
N VAL A 78 8.92 -6.58 1.28
CA VAL A 78 10.18 -7.15 0.75
C VAL A 78 10.06 -8.62 0.33
N SER A 79 8.84 -9.09 0.08
CA SER A 79 8.56 -10.47 -0.36
C SER A 79 8.87 -10.68 -1.84
N ALA A 80 9.22 -11.92 -2.24
CA ALA A 80 9.45 -12.26 -3.65
C ALA A 80 8.24 -11.93 -4.54
N ASP A 81 7.03 -12.15 -4.02
CA ASP A 81 5.79 -11.82 -4.73
C ASP A 81 5.66 -10.31 -4.96
N SER A 82 6.03 -9.49 -3.98
CA SER A 82 6.06 -8.02 -4.12
C SER A 82 6.99 -7.58 -5.26
N TYR A 83 8.22 -8.10 -5.29
CA TYR A 83 9.17 -7.82 -6.39
C TYR A 83 8.61 -8.28 -7.74
N GLY A 84 7.98 -9.47 -7.78
CA GLY A 84 7.32 -10.02 -8.95
C GLY A 84 6.23 -9.09 -9.48
N THR A 85 5.25 -8.74 -8.65
CA THR A 85 4.13 -7.86 -9.01
C THR A 85 4.62 -6.49 -9.49
N VAL A 86 5.57 -5.86 -8.80
CA VAL A 86 6.10 -4.55 -9.21
C VAL A 86 6.78 -4.62 -10.59
N THR A 87 7.53 -5.69 -10.85
CA THR A 87 8.24 -5.86 -12.11
C THR A 87 7.27 -6.18 -13.27
N SER A 88 6.31 -7.09 -13.05
CA SER A 88 5.46 -7.62 -14.11
C SER A 88 4.22 -6.77 -14.39
N GLU A 89 3.65 -6.12 -13.39
CA GLU A 89 2.38 -5.39 -13.52
C GLU A 89 2.54 -3.87 -13.50
N LEU A 90 3.50 -3.36 -12.73
CA LEU A 90 3.79 -1.92 -12.64
C LEU A 90 4.95 -1.51 -13.55
N PHE A 91 5.64 -2.47 -14.18
CA PHE A 91 6.81 -2.25 -15.04
C PHE A 91 7.85 -1.31 -14.40
N SER A 92 8.06 -1.50 -13.10
CA SER A 92 8.80 -0.62 -12.20
C SER A 92 9.82 -1.40 -11.38
N VAL A 93 10.63 -0.70 -10.59
CA VAL A 93 11.64 -1.30 -9.71
C VAL A 93 11.23 -1.09 -8.26
N LEU A 94 11.37 -2.13 -7.44
CA LEU A 94 11.13 -2.07 -6.00
C LEU A 94 12.48 -2.05 -5.26
N GLU A 95 12.66 -1.08 -4.36
CA GLU A 95 13.87 -0.94 -3.55
C GLU A 95 13.49 -0.80 -2.07
N CYS A 96 14.21 -1.52 -1.20
CA CYS A 96 14.01 -1.42 0.24
C CYS A 96 14.98 -0.42 0.87
N LEU A 97 14.54 0.24 1.94
CA LEU A 97 15.40 1.12 2.72
C LEU A 97 16.62 0.34 3.24
N PRO A 98 17.83 0.95 3.22
CA PRO A 98 19.01 0.35 3.81
C PRO A 98 18.72 -0.12 5.23
N LYS A 99 19.12 -1.35 5.56
CA LYS A 99 19.00 -1.83 6.94
C LYS A 99 19.83 -0.91 7.83
N MET A 100 19.21 -0.39 8.88
CA MET A 100 19.96 0.35 9.89
C MET A 100 21.04 -0.59 10.45
N PRO A 101 22.27 -0.09 10.68
CA PRO A 101 23.27 -0.85 11.42
C PRO A 101 22.68 -1.25 12.78
N ALA A 102 22.95 -2.47 13.24
CA ALA A 102 22.65 -2.84 14.61
C ALA A 102 23.36 -1.84 15.55
N ALA A 103 22.61 -1.29 16.50
CA ALA A 103 23.13 -0.38 17.52
C ALA A 103 24.17 -1.06 18.42
#